data_AF-A0A915A8E9-F1
#
_entry.id   AF-A0A915A8E9-F1
#
_cell.length_a   1.000
_cell.length_b   1.000
_cell.length_c   1.000
_cell.angle_alpha   90.00
_cell.angle_beta   90.00
_cell.angle_gamma   90.00
#
_symmetry.space_group_name_H-M   'P 1'
#
loop_
_entity.id
_entity.type
_entity.pdbx_description
1 polymer ?
#
loop_
_entity_poly.entity_id
_entity_poly.type
_entity_poly.pdbx_seq_one_letter_code
_entity_poly.pdbx_strand_id
1 'polypeptide(L)'
;LGPFAHLQNLTQMCIRKYGRLMVITGNIFDYDNNGIADSNDVFRREADNELLRERPSHIFRILLRCNDSRWSADNQTCRNVSETRALAFILPNVPDDLNCLEPMEYLFVNTARIRDIELLTGLDFFVDQNRYDENIAVRMRTYIQQNLWEC
;
A
#
# COMPACT_ATOMS: atom_id res chain seq x y z
N LEU A 1 -4.32 -9.03 -16.60
CA LEU A 1 -3.78 -8.43 -15.36
C LEU A 1 -4.50 -7.11 -15.22
N GLY A 2 -5.55 -7.02 -14.39
CA GLY A 2 -6.39 -5.82 -14.24
C GLY A 2 -5.64 -4.66 -13.59
N PRO A 3 -6.25 -3.91 -12.66
CA PRO A 3 -5.63 -2.76 -11.99
C PRO A 3 -4.22 -2.99 -11.40
N PHE A 4 -3.90 -4.23 -11.03
CA PHE A 4 -2.56 -4.62 -10.58
C PHE A 4 -1.46 -4.40 -11.64
N ALA A 5 -1.77 -4.48 -12.94
CA ALA A 5 -0.83 -4.15 -14.01
C ALA A 5 -0.41 -2.67 -13.97
N HIS A 6 -1.35 -1.77 -13.65
CA HIS A 6 -1.06 -0.35 -13.52
C HIS A 6 -0.07 -0.10 -12.37
N LEU A 7 -0.30 -0.72 -11.20
CA LEU A 7 0.66 -0.68 -10.09
C LEU A 7 2.04 -1.17 -10.49
N GLN A 8 2.10 -2.28 -11.23
CA GLN A 8 3.36 -2.86 -11.66
C GLN A 8 4.11 -1.93 -12.62
N ASN A 9 3.40 -1.28 -13.55
CA ASN A 9 3.98 -0.31 -14.48
C ASN A 9 4.51 0.92 -13.73
N LEU A 10 3.72 1.51 -12.83
CA LEU A 10 4.16 2.62 -11.98
C LEU A 10 5.41 2.25 -11.17
N THR A 11 5.41 1.06 -10.56
CA THR A 11 6.56 0.57 -9.78
C THR A 11 7.82 0.49 -10.65
N GLN A 12 7.71 -0.02 -11.88
CA GLN A 12 8.83 -0.10 -12.83
C GLN A 12 9.32 1.29 -13.26
N MET A 13 8.43 2.23 -13.56
CA MET A 13 8.78 3.62 -13.88
C MET A 13 9.56 4.26 -12.72
N CYS A 14 9.07 4.09 -11.49
CA CYS A 14 9.71 4.64 -10.31
C CYS A 14 11.09 4.00 -10.03
N ILE A 15 11.25 2.69 -10.27
CA ILE A 15 12.58 2.04 -10.17
C ILE A 15 13.54 2.61 -11.22
N ARG A 16 13.10 2.80 -12.47
CA ARG A 16 13.93 3.38 -13.53
C ARG A 16 14.39 4.80 -13.19
N LYS A 17 13.50 5.62 -12.60
CA LYS A 17 13.81 7.01 -12.26
C LYS A 17 14.65 7.15 -10.99
N TYR A 18 14.31 6.43 -9.93
CA TYR A 18 14.91 6.60 -8.60
C TYR A 18 16.00 5.55 -8.29
N GLY A 19 16.19 4.56 -9.16
CA GLY A 19 17.18 3.49 -9.02
C GLY A 19 16.79 2.39 -8.04
N ARG A 20 16.17 2.75 -6.89
CA ARG A 20 15.78 1.78 -5.86
C ARG A 20 14.48 2.17 -5.16
N LEU A 21 13.66 1.15 -4.89
CA LEU A 21 12.47 1.21 -4.06
C LEU A 21 12.44 0.02 -3.10
N MET A 22 11.85 0.20 -1.92
CA MET A 22 11.33 -0.89 -1.12
C MET A 22 9.83 -1.04 -1.42
N VAL A 23 9.40 -2.27 -1.65
CA VAL A 23 8.01 -2.58 -2.03
C VAL A 23 7.46 -3.59 -1.04
N ILE A 24 6.34 -3.24 -0.41
CA ILE A 24 5.57 -4.14 0.46
C ILE A 24 4.22 -4.33 -0.23
N THR A 25 3.75 -5.57 -0.34
CA THR A 25 2.47 -5.91 -0.99
C THR A 25 1.82 -7.03 -0.22
N GLY A 26 0.51 -6.98 -0.09
CA GLY A 26 -0.25 -8.02 0.58
C GLY A 26 -1.74 -7.93 0.31
N ASN A 27 -2.45 -8.86 0.92
CA ASN A 27 -3.89 -9.05 0.76
C ASN A 27 -4.65 -8.35 1.88
N ILE A 28 -5.87 -7.90 1.59
CA ILE A 28 -6.84 -7.35 2.55
C ILE A 28 -8.14 -8.14 2.44
N PHE A 29 -8.73 -8.45 3.59
CA PHE A 29 -10.04 -9.07 3.73
C PHE A 29 -10.91 -8.15 4.60
N ASP A 30 -11.86 -7.49 3.95
CA ASP A 30 -12.84 -6.55 4.53
C ASP A 30 -14.16 -6.76 3.77
N TYR A 31 -14.81 -7.90 3.98
CA TYR A 31 -16.04 -8.28 3.29
C TYR A 31 -17.25 -7.55 3.85
N ASP A 32 -17.22 -7.18 5.14
CA ASP A 32 -18.29 -6.39 5.74
C ASP A 32 -18.15 -4.87 5.47
N ASN A 33 -17.05 -4.46 4.82
CA ASN A 33 -16.73 -3.10 4.38
C ASN A 33 -16.68 -2.09 5.54
N ASN A 34 -16.21 -2.51 6.71
CA ASN A 34 -16.12 -1.66 7.90
C ASN A 34 -14.78 -0.90 7.99
N GLY A 35 -13.82 -1.18 7.09
CA GLY A 35 -12.51 -0.53 7.06
C GLY A 35 -11.49 -1.10 8.06
N ILE A 36 -11.76 -2.27 8.62
CA ILE A 36 -10.93 -3.00 9.58
C ILE A 36 -10.80 -4.45 9.09
N ALA A 37 -9.67 -5.09 9.39
CA ALA A 37 -9.46 -6.50 9.06
C ALA A 37 -10.60 -7.39 9.59
N ASP A 38 -11.16 -8.21 8.72
CA ASP A 38 -12.19 -9.18 9.08
C ASP A 38 -11.71 -10.15 10.16
N SER A 39 -12.58 -10.42 11.14
CA SER A 39 -12.38 -11.53 12.06
C SER A 39 -12.62 -12.88 11.37
N ASN A 40 -12.10 -13.96 11.95
CA ASN A 40 -12.38 -15.32 11.46
C ASN A 40 -13.88 -15.63 11.37
N ASP A 41 -14.71 -15.05 12.22
CA ASP A 41 -16.16 -15.28 12.22
C ASP A 41 -16.86 -14.57 11.06
N VAL A 42 -16.43 -13.34 10.73
CA VAL A 42 -16.90 -12.62 9.54
C VAL A 42 -16.46 -13.37 8.28
N PHE A 43 -15.17 -13.75 8.23
CA PHE A 43 -14.64 -14.54 7.13
C PHE A 43 -15.46 -15.81 6.90
N ARG A 44 -15.76 -16.57 7.97
CA ARG A 44 -16.58 -17.80 7.87
C ARG A 44 -18.00 -17.55 7.39
N ARG A 45 -18.65 -16.48 7.87
CA ARG A 45 -20.04 -16.14 7.52
C ARG A 45 -20.16 -15.72 6.05
N GLU A 46 -19.29 -14.82 5.60
CA GLU A 46 -19.33 -14.32 4.23
C GLU A 46 -18.81 -15.36 3.22
N ALA A 47 -17.98 -16.30 3.68
CA ALA A 47 -17.47 -17.43 2.91
C ALA A 47 -18.48 -18.56 2.64
N ASP A 48 -19.72 -18.50 3.14
CA ASP A 48 -20.75 -19.53 2.83
C ASP A 48 -21.29 -19.41 1.39
N ASN A 49 -20.93 -18.34 0.66
CA ASN A 49 -20.94 -18.33 -0.79
C ASN A 49 -19.65 -19.01 -1.31
N GLU A 50 -19.75 -20.28 -1.73
CA GLU A 50 -18.61 -21.13 -2.17
C GLU A 50 -17.67 -20.51 -3.24
N LEU A 51 -18.13 -19.49 -3.98
CA LEU A 51 -17.34 -18.77 -5.00
C LEU A 51 -16.43 -17.66 -4.46
N LEU A 52 -16.66 -17.18 -3.23
CA LEU A 52 -15.93 -16.07 -2.60
C LEU A 52 -14.84 -16.54 -1.63
N ARG A 53 -14.82 -17.83 -1.27
CA ARG A 53 -13.77 -18.41 -0.45
C ARG A 53 -12.40 -18.14 -1.09
N GLU A 54 -11.55 -17.46 -0.32
CA GLU A 54 -10.11 -17.26 -0.55
C GLU A 54 -9.67 -16.10 -1.45
N ARG A 55 -10.59 -15.28 -2.01
CA ARG A 55 -10.18 -14.10 -2.78
C ARG A 55 -10.10 -12.86 -1.89
N PRO A 56 -8.94 -12.19 -1.78
CA PRO A 56 -8.87 -10.96 -1.00
C PRO A 56 -9.85 -9.93 -1.58
N SER A 57 -10.48 -9.15 -0.70
CA SER A 57 -11.35 -8.03 -1.09
C SER A 57 -10.53 -6.94 -1.81
N HIS A 58 -9.30 -6.71 -1.33
CA HIS A 58 -8.38 -5.70 -1.85
C HIS A 58 -6.94 -6.20 -1.83
N ILE A 59 -6.08 -5.55 -2.59
CA ILE A 59 -4.61 -5.70 -2.52
C ILE A 59 -4.04 -4.36 -2.10
N PHE A 60 -3.11 -4.35 -1.15
CA PHE A 60 -2.35 -3.15 -0.83
C PHE A 60 -0.95 -3.18 -1.42
N ARG A 61 -0.41 -1.99 -1.71
CA ARG A 61 1.00 -1.80 -2.04
C ARG A 61 1.54 -0.57 -1.35
N ILE A 62 2.66 -0.71 -0.65
CA ILE A 62 3.44 0.39 -0.08
C ILE A 62 4.77 0.47 -0.82
N LEU A 63 5.04 1.63 -1.41
CA LEU A 63 6.31 1.98 -2.01
C LEU A 63 7.07 2.93 -1.08
N LEU A 64 8.33 2.62 -0.81
CA LEU A 64 9.22 3.48 -0.04
C LEU A 64 10.44 3.84 -0.89
N ARG A 65 10.85 5.11 -0.82
CA ARG A 65 12.09 5.61 -1.41
C ARG A 65 12.81 6.57 -0.48
N CYS A 66 14.09 6.76 -0.73
CA CYS A 66 14.88 7.83 -0.13
C CYS A 66 14.91 9.00 -1.10
N ASN A 67 14.48 10.17 -0.65
CA ASN A 67 14.41 11.35 -1.49
C ASN A 67 15.80 11.81 -1.98
N ASP A 68 16.86 11.54 -1.20
CA ASP A 68 18.26 11.77 -1.55
C ASP A 68 18.95 10.54 -2.21
N SER A 69 18.20 9.46 -2.45
CA SER A 69 18.69 8.17 -2.95
C SER A 69 19.77 7.49 -2.09
N ARG A 70 19.94 7.89 -0.83
CA ARG A 70 20.96 7.31 0.08
C ARG A 70 20.31 6.31 1.03
N TRP A 71 20.64 5.04 0.84
CA TRP A 71 20.19 3.94 1.68
C TRP A 71 21.17 3.64 2.82
N SER A 72 20.66 3.09 3.91
CA SER A 72 21.47 2.53 5.01
C SER A 72 22.29 1.33 4.53
N ALA A 73 23.31 0.95 5.30
CA ALA A 73 24.19 -0.18 4.97
C ALA A 73 23.44 -1.52 4.90
N ASP A 74 22.43 -1.72 5.74
CA ASP A 74 21.55 -2.90 5.71
C ASP A 74 20.50 -2.84 4.60
N ASN A 75 20.43 -1.72 3.86
CA ASN A 75 19.49 -1.46 2.77
C ASN A 75 18.01 -1.51 3.15
N GLN A 76 17.67 -1.37 4.44
CA GLN A 76 16.29 -1.44 4.91
C GLN A 76 15.68 -0.07 5.18
N THR A 77 16.50 0.97 5.31
CA THR A 77 16.05 2.34 5.62
C THR A 77 16.83 3.36 4.78
N CYS A 78 16.39 4.61 4.83
CA CYS A 78 17.19 5.71 4.31
C CYS A 78 18.30 6.04 5.30
N ARG A 79 19.48 6.41 4.79
CA ARG A 79 20.61 6.84 5.63
C ARG A 79 20.20 8.00 6.55
N ASN A 80 19.39 8.91 6.01
CA ASN A 80 18.63 9.87 6.80
C ASN A 80 17.14 9.50 6.73
N VAL A 81 16.57 9.08 7.86
CA VAL A 81 15.18 8.63 7.96
C VAL A 81 14.18 9.73 7.61
N SER A 82 14.54 11.01 7.78
CA SER A 82 13.68 12.13 7.38
C SER A 82 13.48 12.23 5.87
N GLU A 83 14.37 11.63 5.07
CA GLU A 83 14.29 11.55 3.60
C GLU A 83 13.43 10.39 3.11
N THR A 84 12.92 9.55 4.00
CA THR A 84 11.97 8.50 3.62
C THR A 84 10.67 9.13 3.10
N ARG A 85 10.24 8.68 1.93
CA ARG A 85 8.95 9.02 1.32
C ARG A 85 8.18 7.74 1.08
N ALA A 86 6.89 7.79 1.38
CA ALA A 86 5.98 6.68 1.20
C ALA A 86 4.84 7.03 0.25
N LEU A 87 4.47 6.07 -0.59
CA LEU A 87 3.31 6.10 -1.46
C LEU A 87 2.58 4.77 -1.31
N ALA A 88 1.31 4.80 -0.94
CA ALA A 88 0.54 3.61 -0.60
C ALA A 88 -0.78 3.57 -1.35
N PHE A 89 -1.23 2.36 -1.65
CA PHE A 89 -2.42 2.07 -2.44
C PHE A 89 -3.23 0.95 -1.78
N ILE A 90 -4.54 1.02 -1.91
CA ILE A 90 -5.48 -0.08 -1.65
C ILE A 90 -6.33 -0.23 -2.90
N LEU A 91 -6.17 -1.32 -3.64
CA LEU A 91 -6.91 -1.56 -4.87
C LEU A 91 -8.00 -2.61 -4.65
N PRO A 92 -9.25 -2.35 -5.07
CA PRO A 92 -10.30 -3.37 -5.04
C PRO A 92 -9.95 -4.53 -5.96
N ASN A 93 -10.14 -5.75 -5.47
CA ASN A 93 -9.92 -6.98 -6.22
C ASN A 93 -11.23 -7.45 -6.87
N VAL A 94 -11.71 -6.63 -7.81
CA VAL A 94 -12.94 -6.88 -8.56
C VAL A 94 -12.63 -7.33 -9.98
N PRO A 95 -13.47 -8.17 -10.61
CA PRO A 95 -13.23 -8.69 -11.95
C PRO A 95 -13.33 -7.62 -13.04
N ASP A 96 -14.23 -6.64 -12.86
CA ASP A 96 -14.50 -5.57 -13.83
C ASP A 96 -14.17 -4.21 -13.24
N ASP A 97 -13.46 -3.39 -14.01
CA ASP A 97 -13.20 -1.99 -13.68
C ASP A 97 -14.24 -1.09 -14.37
N LEU A 98 -15.18 -0.55 -13.59
CA LEU A 98 -16.34 0.20 -14.08
C LEU A 98 -16.18 1.72 -14.01
N ASN A 99 -15.02 2.24 -13.57
CA ASN A 99 -14.86 3.66 -13.28
C ASN A 99 -14.45 4.50 -14.51
N CYS A 100 -14.14 3.88 -15.65
CA CYS A 100 -13.72 4.55 -16.90
C CYS A 100 -12.49 5.48 -16.73
N LEU A 101 -11.68 5.27 -15.69
CA LEU A 101 -10.52 6.12 -15.39
C LEU A 101 -9.30 5.67 -16.21
N GLU A 102 -8.46 6.64 -16.56
CA GLU A 102 -7.13 6.33 -17.10
C GLU A 102 -6.26 5.66 -16.02
N PRO A 103 -5.30 4.78 -16.38
CA PRO A 103 -4.50 4.00 -15.43
C PRO A 103 -3.90 4.80 -14.25
N MET A 104 -3.36 5.98 -14.53
CA MET A 104 -2.72 6.82 -13.50
C MET A 104 -3.75 7.51 -12.61
N GLU A 105 -4.90 7.90 -13.17
CA GLU A 105 -6.00 8.47 -12.41
C GLU A 105 -6.62 7.41 -11.50
N TYR A 106 -6.84 6.20 -12.02
CA TYR A 106 -7.25 5.04 -11.23
C TYR A 106 -6.33 4.83 -10.03
N LEU A 107 -5.01 4.80 -10.24
CA LEU A 107 -4.06 4.62 -9.14
C LEU A 107 -4.10 5.77 -8.15
N PHE A 108 -4.26 7.00 -8.63
CA PHE A 108 -4.31 8.18 -7.77
C PHE A 108 -5.52 8.17 -6.84
N VAL A 109 -6.73 7.88 -7.35
CA VAL A 109 -7.94 7.84 -6.54
C VAL A 109 -7.95 6.66 -5.55
N ASN A 110 -7.17 5.62 -5.81
CA ASN A 110 -6.97 4.48 -4.91
C ASN A 110 -5.71 4.61 -4.03
N THR A 111 -5.12 5.81 -3.93
CA THR A 111 -4.09 6.06 -2.91
C THR A 111 -4.69 6.03 -1.51
N ALA A 112 -3.90 5.57 -0.55
CA ALA A 112 -4.33 5.44 0.84
C ALA A 112 -3.23 5.89 1.80
N ARG A 113 -3.60 6.14 3.05
CA ARG A 113 -2.61 6.27 4.13
C ARG A 113 -2.11 4.88 4.49
N ILE A 114 -0.89 4.78 5.00
CA ILE A 114 -0.41 3.51 5.55
C ILE A 114 -1.26 3.10 6.76
N ARG A 115 -1.80 4.07 7.51
CA ARG A 115 -2.74 3.79 8.60
C ARG A 115 -4.02 3.07 8.15
N ASP A 116 -4.51 3.35 6.94
CA ASP A 116 -5.69 2.66 6.40
C ASP A 116 -5.36 1.19 6.14
N ILE A 117 -4.16 0.92 5.62
CA ILE A 117 -3.63 -0.45 5.44
C ILE A 117 -3.47 -1.15 6.79
N GLU A 118 -2.93 -0.48 7.81
CA GLU A 118 -2.79 -1.05 9.16
C GLU A 118 -4.15 -1.50 9.72
N LEU A 119 -5.18 -0.65 9.60
CA LEU A 119 -6.54 -0.99 10.06
C LEU A 119 -7.11 -2.20 9.30
N LEU A 120 -6.98 -2.21 7.98
CA LEU A 120 -7.50 -3.25 7.09
C LEU A 120 -6.75 -4.58 7.13
N THR A 121 -5.54 -4.61 7.70
CA THR A 121 -4.70 -5.82 7.74
C THR A 121 -4.38 -6.29 9.15
N GLY A 122 -4.56 -5.44 10.16
CA GLY A 122 -4.08 -5.69 11.53
C GLY A 122 -2.54 -5.69 11.66
N LEU A 123 -1.81 -5.26 10.62
CA LEU A 123 -0.36 -5.09 10.66
C LEU A 123 0.00 -3.71 11.19
N ASP A 124 1.18 -3.57 11.79
CA ASP A 124 1.75 -2.28 12.16
C ASP A 124 3.06 -2.01 11.39
N PHE A 125 3.21 -0.81 10.83
CA PHE A 125 4.39 -0.40 10.08
C PHE A 125 5.22 0.64 10.84
N PHE A 126 6.54 0.65 10.62
CA PHE A 126 7.49 1.61 11.21
C PHE A 126 7.51 1.65 12.74
N VAL A 127 7.25 0.51 13.39
CA VAL A 127 7.22 0.39 14.86
C VAL A 127 8.59 0.23 15.52
N ASP A 128 9.63 -0.11 14.75
CA ASP A 128 11.00 -0.22 15.28
C ASP A 128 11.57 1.18 15.55
N GLN A 129 11.54 1.56 16.84
CA GLN A 129 12.02 2.85 17.33
C GLN A 129 13.53 3.06 17.12
N ASN A 130 14.31 1.99 16.90
CA ASN A 130 15.73 2.13 16.57
C ASN A 130 15.93 2.58 15.11
N ARG A 131 14.91 2.40 14.26
CA ARG A 131 14.96 2.72 12.83
C ARG A 131 14.16 3.96 12.47
N TYR A 132 13.07 4.23 13.19
CA TYR A 132 12.17 5.32 12.90
C TYR A 132 11.87 6.13 14.16
N ASP A 133 12.21 7.41 14.12
CA ASP A 133 11.73 8.36 15.13
C ASP A 133 10.20 8.39 15.13
N GLU A 134 9.60 8.49 16.32
CA GLU A 134 8.14 8.43 16.49
C GLU A 134 7.41 9.49 15.66
N ASN A 135 7.92 10.72 15.60
CA ASN A 135 7.28 11.80 14.82
C ASN A 135 7.33 11.50 13.32
N ILE A 136 8.45 10.92 12.86
CA ILE A 136 8.60 10.51 11.45
C ILE A 136 7.64 9.35 11.16
N ALA A 137 7.56 8.35 12.05
CA ALA A 137 6.69 7.19 11.90
C ALA A 137 5.20 7.59 11.86
N VAL A 138 4.74 8.45 12.79
CA VAL A 138 3.37 8.96 12.80
C VAL A 138 3.08 9.74 11.51
N ARG A 139 3.97 10.68 11.13
CA ARG A 139 3.81 11.45 9.90
C ARG A 139 3.70 10.54 8.67
N MET A 140 4.56 9.53 8.54
CA MET A 140 4.53 8.60 7.40
C MET A 140 3.25 7.75 7.39
N ARG A 141 2.76 7.32 8.56
CA ARG A 141 1.55 6.51 8.67
C ARG A 141 0.29 7.27 8.30
N THR A 142 0.20 8.55 8.65
CA THR A 142 -1.03 9.34 8.49
C THR A 142 -1.04 10.30 7.30
N TYR A 143 0.07 10.42 6.56
CA TYR A 143 0.15 11.33 5.41
C TYR A 143 -0.81 10.90 4.28
N ILE A 144 -1.63 11.85 3.82
CA ILE A 144 -2.54 11.68 2.68
C ILE A 144 -1.83 12.16 1.41
N GLN A 145 -1.80 11.31 0.40
CA GLN A 145 -1.16 11.61 -0.87
C GLN A 145 -1.92 12.72 -1.59
N GLN A 146 -1.18 13.73 -2.03
CA GLN A 146 -1.74 14.83 -2.83
C GLN A 146 -1.55 14.62 -4.32
N ASN A 147 -0.53 13.82 -4.70
CA ASN A 147 -0.20 13.47 -6.07
C ASN A 147 0.50 12.11 -6.08
N LEU A 148 0.51 11.43 -7.23
CA LEU A 148 1.44 10.34 -7.47
C LEU A 148 2.87 10.88 -7.59
N TRP A 149 3.86 10.03 -7.33
CA TRP A 149 5.24 10.40 -7.62
C TRP A 149 5.42 10.57 -9.13
N GLU A 150 6.11 11.64 -9.51
CA GLU A 150 6.58 11.80 -10.88
C GLU A 150 7.66 10.75 -11.13
N CYS A 151 7.24 9.61 -11.65
CA CYS A 151 8.03 8.56 -12.25
C CYS A 151 7.80 8.64 -13.77
#